data_AF-F4R9B5-F1
#
_entry.id   AF-F4R9B5-F1
#
_cell.length_a   1.000
_cell.length_b   1.000
_cell.length_c   1.000
_cell.angle_alpha   90.00
_cell.angle_beta   90.00
_cell.angle_gamma   90.00
#
_symmetry.space_group_name_H-M   'P 1'
#
loop_
_entity.id
_entity.type
_entity.pdbx_description
1 polymer ?
#
loop_
_entity_poly.entity_id
_entity_poly.type
_entity_poly.pdbx_seq_one_letter_code
_entity_poly.pdbx_strand_id
1 'polypeptide(L)'
;ARIKKIMQADEDVGKVAQATPLLVSKAVEMFMESLVRASVYQAQNRGSRKVQAYHLKQAVMVTEAFDFLKDIVEKIPDPTTTAEEDIKPLKPKP
;
A
#
# COMPACT_ATOMS: atom_id res chain seq x y z
N ALA A 1 -12.64 18.65 4.35
CA ALA A 1 -11.60 19.71 4.34
C ALA A 1 -10.27 19.24 3.74
N ARG A 2 -9.63 18.17 4.25
CA ARG A 2 -8.29 17.74 3.79
C ARG A 2 -8.27 17.16 2.37
N ILE A 3 -9.18 16.21 2.07
CA ILE A 3 -9.28 15.62 0.72
C ILE A 3 -9.60 16.68 -0.33
N LYS A 4 -10.54 17.60 -0.03
CA LYS A 4 -10.83 18.75 -0.90
C LYS A 4 -9.57 19.59 -1.18
N LYS A 5 -8.75 19.88 -0.17
CA LYS A 5 -7.48 20.62 -0.35
C LYS A 5 -6.46 19.86 -1.20
N ILE A 6 -6.37 18.54 -1.04
CA ILE A 6 -5.48 17.70 -1.86
C ILE A 6 -5.96 17.67 -3.31
N MET A 7 -7.27 17.50 -3.53
CA MET A 7 -7.86 17.53 -4.87
C MET A 7 -7.63 18.88 -5.58
N GLN A 8 -7.78 19.99 -4.85
CA GLN A 8 -7.58 21.34 -5.39
C GLN A 8 -6.12 21.83 -5.35
N ALA A 9 -5.18 20.96 -4.96
CA ALA A 9 -3.75 21.24 -5.18
C ALA A 9 -3.34 21.01 -6.64
N ASP A 10 -4.17 20.28 -7.38
CA ASP A 10 -4.11 20.17 -8.83
C ASP A 10 -4.77 21.43 -9.45
N GLU A 11 -4.00 22.17 -10.26
CA GLU A 11 -4.43 23.44 -10.86
C GLU A 11 -5.58 23.26 -11.86
N ASP A 12 -5.74 22.07 -12.43
CA ASP A 12 -6.83 21.75 -13.35
C ASP A 12 -8.16 21.46 -12.62
N VAL A 13 -8.14 21.36 -11.28
CA VAL A 13 -9.31 21.05 -10.47
C VAL A 13 -9.98 22.33 -9.95
N GLY A 14 -11.06 22.73 -10.61
CA GLY A 14 -11.89 23.87 -10.22
C GLY A 14 -12.82 23.64 -9.02
N LYS A 15 -14.08 24.07 -9.13
CA LYS A 15 -15.08 23.88 -8.06
C LYS A 15 -15.53 22.42 -8.02
N VAL A 16 -15.36 21.78 -6.86
CA VAL A 16 -15.85 20.42 -6.59
C VAL A 16 -17.19 20.43 -5.88
N ALA A 17 -18.10 19.54 -6.29
CA ALA A 17 -19.38 19.32 -5.63
C ALA A 17 -19.17 18.77 -4.20
N GLN A 18 -20.13 19.02 -3.30
CA GLN A 18 -20.00 18.61 -1.89
C GLN A 18 -19.92 17.08 -1.72
N ALA A 19 -20.60 16.31 -2.58
CA ALA A 19 -20.58 14.86 -2.53
C ALA A 19 -19.24 14.24 -2.98
N THR A 20 -18.48 14.92 -3.85
CA THR A 20 -17.26 14.36 -4.46
C THR A 20 -16.18 14.04 -3.42
N PRO A 21 -15.78 14.95 -2.51
CA PRO A 21 -14.80 14.61 -1.48
C PRO A 21 -15.25 13.49 -0.54
N LEU A 22 -16.57 13.33 -0.30
CA LEU A 22 -17.11 12.28 0.56
C LEU A 22 -16.93 10.90 -0.10
N LEU A 23 -17.25 10.77 -1.38
CA LEU A 23 -17.07 9.53 -2.13
C LEU A 23 -15.59 9.18 -2.28
N VAL A 24 -14.74 10.17 -2.59
CA VAL A 24 -13.28 9.98 -2.63
C VAL A 24 -12.76 9.53 -1.27
N SER A 25 -13.30 10.05 -0.15
CA SER A 25 -12.92 9.58 1.19
C SER A 25 -13.14 8.08 1.36
N LYS A 26 -14.31 7.59 0.92
CA LYS A 26 -14.63 6.16 1.02
C LYS A 26 -13.78 5.31 0.08
N ALA A 27 -13.53 5.78 -1.14
CA ALA A 27 -12.64 5.11 -2.08
C ALA A 27 -11.21 5.00 -1.53
N VAL A 28 -10.68 6.07 -0.91
CA VAL A 28 -9.36 6.07 -0.27
C VAL A 28 -9.30 5.09 0.89
N GLU A 29 -10.36 4.97 1.69
CA GLU A 29 -10.44 3.97 2.76
C GLU A 29 -10.33 2.54 2.20
N MET A 30 -11.12 2.22 1.17
CA MET A 30 -11.08 0.91 0.51
C MET A 30 -9.72 0.65 -0.17
N PHE A 31 -9.14 1.69 -0.77
CA PHE A 31 -7.81 1.63 -1.36
C PHE A 31 -6.73 1.32 -0.31
N MET A 32 -6.73 2.02 0.84
CA MET A 32 -5.79 1.74 1.93
C MET A 32 -5.94 0.32 2.45
N GLU A 33 -7.19 -0.16 2.63
CA GLU A 33 -7.43 -1.54 3.01
C GLU A 33 -6.84 -2.53 2.00
N SER A 34 -7.10 -2.33 0.70
CA SER A 34 -6.58 -3.18 -0.37
C SER A 34 -5.05 -3.21 -0.39
N LEU A 35 -4.40 -2.05 -0.25
CA LEU A 35 -2.94 -1.92 -0.25
C LEU A 35 -2.30 -2.63 0.95
N VAL A 36 -2.88 -2.45 2.14
CA VAL A 36 -2.41 -3.12 3.37
C VAL A 36 -2.60 -4.62 3.27
N ARG A 37 -3.75 -5.10 2.78
CA ARG A 37 -4.01 -6.54 2.58
C ARG A 37 -3.00 -7.18 1.62
N ALA A 38 -2.72 -6.53 0.49
CA ALA A 38 -1.72 -7.00 -0.46
C ALA A 38 -0.32 -7.05 0.17
N SER A 39 0.04 -6.04 0.97
CA SER A 39 1.33 -6.00 1.68
C SER A 39 1.45 -7.09 2.75
N VAL A 40 0.37 -7.36 3.49
CA VAL A 40 0.30 -8.46 4.47
C VAL A 40 0.46 -9.81 3.77
N TYR A 41 -0.20 -9.99 2.61
CA TYR A 41 -0.05 -11.21 1.81
C TYR A 41 1.41 -11.44 1.40
N GLN A 42 2.12 -10.40 0.94
CA GLN A 42 3.54 -10.49 0.62
C GLN A 42 4.41 -10.83 1.85
N ALA A 43 4.07 -10.28 3.02
CA ALA A 43 4.76 -10.60 4.27
C ALA A 43 4.57 -12.07 4.68
N GLN A 44 3.33 -12.56 4.61
CA GLN A 44 2.98 -13.94 4.94
C GLN A 44 3.63 -14.94 3.99
N ASN A 45 3.67 -14.65 2.68
CA ASN A 45 4.33 -15.50 1.69
C ASN A 45 5.84 -15.66 1.94
N ARG A 46 6.46 -14.69 2.61
CA ARG A 46 7.86 -14.74 3.03
C ARG A 46 8.06 -15.28 4.45
N GLY A 47 7.00 -15.73 5.12
CA GLY A 47 7.04 -16.20 6.51
C GLY A 47 7.25 -15.09 7.54
N SER A 48 7.18 -13.82 7.14
CA SER A 48 7.36 -12.70 8.06
C SER A 48 6.09 -12.45 8.87
N ARG A 49 6.28 -12.19 10.17
CA ARG A 49 5.20 -11.76 11.08
C ARG A 49 4.99 -10.26 11.08
N LYS A 50 5.83 -9.50 10.36
CA LYS A 50 5.81 -8.03 10.32
C LYS A 50 5.71 -7.56 8.88
N VAL A 51 4.82 -6.61 8.62
CA VAL A 51 4.82 -5.89 7.35
C VAL A 51 5.97 -4.88 7.36
N GLN A 52 6.69 -4.81 6.26
CA GLN A 52 7.86 -3.95 6.09
C GLN A 52 7.73 -3.17 4.78
N ALA A 53 8.52 -2.12 4.63
CA ALA A 53 8.52 -1.28 3.44
C ALA A 53 8.72 -2.11 2.15
N TYR A 54 9.59 -3.13 2.17
CA TYR A 54 9.81 -3.97 1.00
C TYR A 54 8.59 -4.86 0.66
N HIS A 55 7.78 -5.28 1.65
CA HIS A 55 6.54 -6.00 1.38
C HIS A 55 5.53 -5.14 0.63
N LEU A 56 5.47 -3.85 0.98
CA LEU A 56 4.68 -2.85 0.27
C LEU A 56 5.20 -2.66 -1.17
N LYS A 57 6.51 -2.53 -1.35
CA LYS A 57 7.14 -2.46 -2.69
C LYS A 57 6.75 -3.68 -3.54
N GLN A 58 6.84 -4.88 -2.99
CA GLN A 58 6.46 -6.11 -3.69
C GLN A 58 4.96 -6.13 -4.03
N ALA A 59 4.09 -5.73 -3.10
CA ALA A 59 2.65 -5.67 -3.34
C ALA A 59 2.29 -4.72 -4.48
N VAL A 60 2.96 -3.57 -4.55
CA VAL A 60 2.82 -2.60 -5.66
C VAL A 60 3.32 -3.19 -6.98
N MET A 61 4.46 -3.87 -6.98
CA MET A 61 5.04 -4.43 -8.21
C MET A 61 4.19 -5.54 -8.84
N VAL A 62 3.52 -6.37 -8.03
CA VAL A 62 2.73 -7.51 -8.54
C VAL A 62 1.27 -7.18 -8.84
N THR A 63 0.75 -6.08 -8.30
CA THR A 63 -0.66 -5.69 -8.45
C THR A 63 -0.78 -4.62 -9.53
N GLU A 64 -1.32 -4.96 -10.68
CA GLU A 64 -1.45 -4.04 -11.83
C GLU A 64 -2.19 -2.75 -11.47
N ALA A 65 -3.26 -2.84 -10.67
CA ALA A 65 -4.03 -1.68 -10.22
C ALA A 65 -3.21 -0.68 -9.36
N PHE A 66 -2.02 -1.06 -8.89
CA PHE A 66 -1.13 -0.21 -8.10
C PHE A 66 0.03 0.39 -8.92
N ASP A 67 0.00 0.29 -10.25
CA ASP A 67 1.06 0.81 -11.14
C ASP A 67 1.44 2.27 -10.86
N PHE A 68 0.46 3.12 -10.54
CA PHE A 68 0.64 4.53 -10.19
C PHE A 68 1.50 4.78 -8.92
N LEU A 69 1.82 3.73 -8.16
CA LEU A 69 2.68 3.81 -6.97
C LEU A 69 4.12 3.35 -7.24
N LYS A 70 4.45 2.81 -8.42
CA LYS A 70 5.76 2.22 -8.70
C LYS A 70 6.91 3.19 -8.49
N ASP A 71 6.78 4.40 -9.02
CA ASP A 71 7.80 5.46 -8.87
C ASP A 71 7.99 5.88 -7.41
N ILE A 72 6.94 5.78 -6.60
CA ILE A 72 7.01 6.10 -5.16
C ILE A 72 7.80 5.02 -4.41
N VAL A 73 7.57 3.74 -4.73
CA VAL A 73 8.21 2.61 -4.03
C VAL A 73 9.58 2.24 -4.59
N GLU A 74 9.98 2.77 -5.74
CA GLU A 74 11.27 2.49 -6.39
C GLU A 74 12.46 2.73 -5.44
N LYS A 75 12.37 3.78 -4.61
CA LYS A 75 13.40 4.18 -3.64
C LYS A 75 13.57 3.20 -2.48
N ILE A 76 12.64 2.27 -2.30
CA ILE A 76 12.69 1.30 -1.20
C ILE A 76 13.72 0.22 -1.58
N PRO A 77 14.78 0.02 -0.77
CA PRO A 77 15.77 -1.01 -1.05
C PRO A 77 15.12 -2.39 -0.97
N ASP A 78 15.51 -3.27 -1.89
CA ASP A 78 15.16 -4.68 -1.77
C ASP A 78 15.91 -5.29 -0.58
N PRO A 79 15.31 -6.27 0.12
CA PRO A 79 15.96 -6.89 1.27
C PRO A 79 17.26 -7.53 0.80
N THR A 80 18.39 -7.07 1.34
CA THR A 80 19.66 -7.79 1.20
C THR A 80 19.48 -9.14 1.90
N THR A 81 20.03 -10.20 1.31
CA THR A 81 19.91 -11.61 1.75
C THR A 81 20.47 -11.88 3.17
N THR A 82 20.78 -10.85 3.94
CA THR A 82 21.41 -10.88 5.27
C THR A 82 20.54 -10.35 6.41
N ALA A 83 19.28 -9.97 6.16
CA ALA A 83 18.35 -9.77 7.27
C ALA A 83 17.83 -11.14 7.74
N GLU A 84 18.57 -11.76 8.67
CA GLU A 84 18.11 -12.85 9.52
C GLU A 84 16.91 -12.38 10.35
N GLU A 85 15.74 -12.28 9.73
CA GLU A 85 14.48 -12.05 10.43
C GLU A 85 13.76 -13.38 10.60
N ASP A 86 13.92 -13.98 11.78
CA ASP A 86 13.00 -14.91 12.41
C ASP A 86 12.26 -15.86 11.43
N ILE A 87 13.01 -16.69 10.69
CA ILE A 87 12.45 -17.87 10.02
C ILE A 87 12.13 -18.90 11.11
N LYS A 88 11.10 -18.63 11.93
CA LYS A 88 10.48 -19.67 12.75
C LYS A 88 9.38 -20.30 11.92
N PRO A 89 9.50 -21.57 11.51
CA PRO A 89 8.45 -22.24 10.76
C PRO A 89 7.14 -22.13 11.53
N LEU A 90 6.08 -21.70 10.84
CA LEU A 90 4.73 -21.76 11.35
C LEU A 90 4.42 -23.22 11.69
N LYS A 91 4.31 -23.53 12.98
CA LYS A 91 3.82 -24.85 13.41
C LYS A 91 2.40 -25.03 12.85
N PRO A 92 2.09 -26.18 12.23
CA PRO A 92 0.74 -26.47 11.79
C PRO A 92 -0.20 -26.42 13.00
N LYS A 93 -1.33 -25.74 12.85
CA LYS A 93 -2.37 -25.65 13.88
C LYS A 93 -3.03 -27.03 14.01
N PRO A 94 -3.26 -27.54 15.24
CA PRO A 94 -3.96 -28.82 15.46
C PRO A 94 -5.41 -28.77 14.99
#